data_AF-A0A920QWZ6-F1
#
_entry.id   AF-A0A920QWZ6-F1
#
_cell.length_a   1.000
_cell.length_b   1.000
_cell.length_c   1.000
_cell.angle_alpha   90.00
_cell.angle_beta   90.00
_cell.angle_gamma   90.00
#
_symmetry.space_group_name_H-M   'P 1'
#
loop_
_entity.id
_entity.type
_entity.pdbx_description
1 polymer ?
#
loop_
_entity_poly.entity_id
_entity_poly.type
_entity_poly.pdbx_seq_one_letter_code
_entity_poly.pdbx_strand_id
1 'polypeptide(L)'
;MGKVGNNFFSLTAFMSIFNGFFELDVKPITFFVGGVEVFTLALFYTSIGFALGTATGNRGLSMGITYAITIFSYLWNGFGGLIESIESTTNLSPFYHYSGLESQGSGVNLVEVIVVFLLSISFVMISIAIFNKRDIGT
;
A
#
# COMPACT_ATOMS: atom_id res chain seq x y z
N MET A 1 19.69 -9.43 -28.00
CA MET A 1 19.66 -9.95 -26.61
C MET A 1 20.92 -9.46 -25.90
N GLY A 2 20.83 -8.56 -24.92
CA GLY A 2 22.06 -8.04 -24.27
C GLY A 2 21.97 -6.82 -23.34
N LYS A 3 20.79 -6.45 -22.79
CA LYS A 3 20.68 -5.27 -21.90
C LYS A 3 20.23 -5.56 -20.46
N VAL A 4 19.89 -6.80 -20.13
CA VAL A 4 19.36 -7.14 -18.79
C VAL A 4 20.48 -7.39 -17.77
N GLY A 5 21.67 -7.82 -18.22
CA GLY A 5 22.80 -8.14 -17.33
C GLY A 5 23.42 -6.94 -16.61
N ASN A 6 23.44 -5.75 -17.22
CA ASN A 6 24.06 -4.56 -16.61
C ASN A 6 23.23 -3.96 -15.47
N ASN A 7 21.90 -4.16 -15.47
CA ASN A 7 21.02 -3.54 -14.48
C ASN A 7 21.15 -4.22 -13.11
N PHE A 8 21.34 -5.54 -13.06
CA PHE A 8 21.55 -6.26 -11.81
C PHE A 8 22.86 -5.85 -11.14
N PHE A 9 23.94 -5.73 -11.91
CA PHE A 9 25.23 -5.27 -11.40
C PHE A 9 25.16 -3.82 -10.89
N SER A 10 24.48 -2.93 -11.63
CA SER A 10 24.24 -1.55 -11.20
C SER A 10 23.41 -1.45 -9.93
N LEU A 11 22.39 -2.31 -9.76
CA LEU A 11 21.55 -2.31 -8.57
C LEU A 11 22.33 -2.80 -7.34
N THR A 12 23.10 -3.88 -7.48
CA THR A 12 23.97 -4.36 -6.40
C THR A 12 25.02 -3.32 -6.02
N ALA A 13 25.64 -2.64 -6.99
CA ALA A 13 26.59 -1.56 -6.74
C ALA A 13 25.95 -0.38 -6.00
N PHE A 14 24.74 0.04 -6.42
CA PHE A 14 23.96 1.06 -5.70
C PHE A 14 23.65 0.62 -4.28
N MET A 15 23.20 -0.62 -4.08
CA MET A 15 22.87 -1.16 -2.75
C MET A 15 24.09 -1.21 -1.85
N SER A 16 25.27 -1.57 -2.34
CA SER A 16 26.49 -1.54 -1.53
C SER A 16 26.85 -0.13 -1.05
N ILE A 17 26.66 0.90 -1.89
CA ILE A 17 26.87 2.30 -1.51
C ILE A 17 25.81 2.74 -0.50
N PHE A 18 24.54 2.43 -0.78
CA PHE A 18 23.40 2.81 0.06
C PHE A 18 23.48 2.17 1.45
N ASN A 19 23.72 0.86 1.50
CA ASN A 19 23.92 0.10 2.73
C ASN A 19 25.13 0.60 3.53
N GLY A 20 26.24 0.94 2.86
CA GLY A 20 27.40 1.54 3.51
C GLY A 20 27.14 2.95 4.05
N PHE A 21 26.32 3.75 3.38
CA PHE A 21 25.97 5.10 3.82
C PHE A 21 24.97 5.12 4.98
N PHE A 22 24.00 4.20 4.99
CA PHE A 22 22.96 4.11 6.02
C PHE A 22 23.24 3.04 7.09
N GLU A 23 24.37 2.34 7.01
CA GLU A 23 24.74 1.20 7.88
C GLU A 23 23.65 0.11 7.94
N LEU A 24 22.99 -0.14 6.81
CA LEU A 24 21.89 -1.10 6.67
C LEU A 24 22.37 -2.41 6.01
N ASP A 25 21.98 -3.59 6.50
CA ASP A 25 22.24 -4.88 5.83
C ASP A 25 21.02 -5.36 5.05
N VAL A 26 20.67 -4.62 3.99
CA VAL A 26 19.42 -4.84 3.27
C VAL A 26 19.70 -5.49 1.91
N LYS A 27 19.08 -6.65 1.68
CA LYS A 27 19.19 -7.39 0.41
C LYS A 27 18.38 -6.69 -0.70
N PRO A 28 18.81 -6.70 -1.97
CA PRO A 28 18.07 -6.06 -3.07
C PRO A 28 16.61 -6.54 -3.21
N ILE A 29 16.32 -7.78 -2.83
CA ILE A 29 14.98 -8.37 -2.91
C ILE A 29 13.97 -7.70 -1.96
N THR A 30 14.41 -7.18 -0.82
CA THR A 30 13.50 -6.56 0.16
C THR A 30 12.91 -5.25 -0.37
N PHE A 31 13.61 -4.55 -1.25
CA PHE A 31 13.09 -3.37 -1.93
C PHE A 31 11.96 -3.71 -2.90
N PHE A 32 12.11 -4.82 -3.64
CA PHE A 32 11.05 -5.30 -4.52
C PHE A 32 9.81 -5.70 -3.72
N VAL A 33 10.03 -6.44 -2.64
CA VAL A 33 9.01 -6.84 -1.67
C VAL A 33 8.26 -5.62 -1.09
N GLY A 34 8.99 -4.67 -0.50
CA GLY A 34 8.38 -3.46 0.05
C GLY A 34 7.68 -2.64 -1.03
N GLY A 35 8.21 -2.60 -2.25
CA GLY A 35 7.55 -1.98 -3.39
C GLY A 35 6.19 -2.59 -3.72
N VAL A 36 6.07 -3.91 -3.72
CA VAL A 36 4.80 -4.62 -3.95
C VAL A 36 3.80 -4.35 -2.83
N GLU A 37 4.26 -4.33 -1.57
CA GLU A 37 3.41 -4.03 -0.41
C GLU A 37 2.87 -2.59 -0.47
N VAL A 38 3.75 -1.58 -0.65
CA VAL A 38 3.34 -0.17 -0.76
C VAL A 38 2.42 0.03 -1.96
N PHE A 39 2.72 -0.59 -3.11
CA PHE A 39 1.90 -0.47 -4.30
C PHE A 39 0.49 -1.01 -4.08
N THR A 40 0.37 -2.17 -3.42
CA THR A 40 -0.92 -2.79 -3.13
C THR A 40 -1.73 -1.96 -2.14
N LEU A 41 -1.05 -1.38 -1.13
CA LEU A 41 -1.67 -0.46 -0.18
C LEU A 41 -2.15 0.83 -0.87
N ALA A 42 -1.34 1.39 -1.78
CA ALA A 42 -1.70 2.57 -2.56
C ALA A 42 -2.92 2.30 -3.47
N LEU A 43 -2.98 1.11 -4.09
CA LEU A 43 -4.15 0.68 -4.86
C LEU A 43 -5.41 0.64 -4.01
N PHE A 44 -5.31 0.10 -2.80
CA PHE A 44 -6.45 0.02 -1.88
C PHE A 44 -7.01 1.41 -1.54
N TYR A 45 -6.18 2.34 -1.05
CA TYR A 45 -6.67 3.68 -0.73
C TYR A 45 -7.13 4.46 -1.95
N THR A 46 -6.50 4.26 -3.11
CA THR A 46 -6.95 4.87 -4.37
C THR A 46 -8.34 4.35 -4.77
N SER A 47 -8.62 3.05 -4.57
CA SER A 47 -9.93 2.46 -4.86
C SER A 47 -11.04 3.05 -3.98
N ILE A 48 -10.75 3.38 -2.71
CA ILE A 48 -11.66 4.10 -1.81
C ILE A 48 -11.94 5.50 -2.36
N GLY A 49 -10.89 6.22 -2.77
CA GLY A 49 -11.05 7.56 -3.35
C GLY A 49 -11.84 7.55 -4.65
N PHE A 50 -11.69 6.51 -5.47
CA PHE A 50 -12.48 6.30 -6.67
C PHE A 50 -13.97 6.04 -6.35
N ALA A 51 -14.25 5.21 -5.34
CA ALA A 51 -15.62 4.96 -4.86
C ALA A 51 -16.28 6.22 -4.33
N LEU A 52 -15.56 7.01 -3.52
CA LEU A 52 -16.04 8.29 -3.02
C LEU A 52 -16.24 9.30 -4.16
N GLY A 53 -15.33 9.33 -5.15
CA GLY A 53 -15.41 10.16 -6.35
C GLY A 53 -16.67 9.90 -7.16
N THR A 54 -16.96 8.64 -7.44
CA THR A 54 -18.15 8.22 -8.20
C THR A 54 -19.44 8.41 -7.41
N ALA A 55 -19.42 8.17 -6.09
CA ALA A 55 -20.58 8.38 -5.22
C ALA A 55 -20.93 9.87 -5.03
N THR A 56 -19.95 10.73 -4.75
CA THR A 56 -20.22 12.15 -4.45
C THR A 56 -20.26 13.03 -5.70
N GLY A 57 -19.49 12.69 -6.74
CA GLY A 57 -19.27 13.55 -7.91
C GLY A 57 -18.38 14.76 -7.61
N ASN A 58 -17.81 14.89 -6.40
CA ASN A 58 -16.98 16.00 -5.99
C ASN A 58 -15.53 15.55 -5.75
N ARG A 59 -14.63 15.94 -6.67
CA ARG A 59 -13.21 15.55 -6.61
C ARG A 59 -12.52 16.00 -5.31
N GLY A 60 -12.80 17.23 -4.85
CA GLY A 60 -12.15 17.79 -3.67
C GLY A 60 -12.52 17.05 -2.39
N LEU A 61 -13.82 16.77 -2.20
CA LEU A 61 -14.30 16.00 -1.05
C LEU A 61 -13.75 14.58 -1.04
N SER A 62 -13.77 13.89 -2.19
CA SER A 62 -13.27 12.52 -2.26
C SER A 62 -11.79 12.41 -1.95
N MET A 63 -10.96 13.31 -2.50
CA MET A 63 -9.53 13.35 -2.17
C MET A 63 -9.32 13.63 -0.68
N GLY A 64 -9.98 14.66 -0.13
CA GLY A 64 -9.83 15.04 1.27
C GLY A 64 -10.17 13.90 2.24
N ILE A 65 -11.31 13.24 2.02
CA ILE A 65 -11.75 12.10 2.85
C ILE A 65 -10.77 10.92 2.70
N THR A 66 -10.33 10.62 1.48
CA THR A 66 -9.38 9.51 1.24
C THR A 66 -8.06 9.74 1.94
N TYR A 67 -7.50 10.95 1.84
CA TYR A 67 -6.27 11.30 2.55
C TYR A 67 -6.45 11.27 4.07
N ALA A 68 -7.58 11.78 4.58
CA ALA A 68 -7.88 11.74 6.01
C ALA A 68 -7.93 10.28 6.52
N ILE A 69 -8.62 9.39 5.81
CA ILE A 69 -8.68 7.95 6.14
C ILE A 69 -7.27 7.35 6.09
N THR A 70 -6.49 7.64 5.04
CA THR A 70 -5.14 7.08 4.87
C THR A 70 -4.21 7.50 6.02
N ILE A 71 -4.17 8.80 6.34
CA ILE A 71 -3.33 9.35 7.42
C ILE A 71 -3.79 8.78 8.76
N PHE A 72 -5.10 8.73 9.01
CA PHE A 72 -5.63 8.18 10.24
C PHE A 72 -5.26 6.70 10.41
N SER A 73 -5.40 5.88 9.36
CA SER A 73 -5.00 4.47 9.38
C SER A 73 -3.50 4.30 9.65
N TYR A 74 -2.66 5.15 9.06
CA TYR A 74 -1.22 5.14 9.29
C TYR A 74 -0.89 5.46 10.76
N LEU A 75 -1.46 6.54 11.29
CA LEU A 75 -1.25 6.94 12.69
C LEU A 75 -1.79 5.90 13.67
N TRP A 76 -2.96 5.32 13.38
CA TRP A 76 -3.57 4.28 14.21
C TRP A 76 -2.68 3.05 14.33
N ASN A 77 -2.09 2.62 13.22
CA ASN A 77 -1.12 1.53 13.23
C ASN A 77 0.15 1.91 14.01
N GLY A 78 0.69 3.13 13.81
CA GLY A 78 1.86 3.61 14.55
C GLY A 78 1.64 3.72 16.07
N PHE A 79 0.43 4.05 16.52
CA PHE A 79 0.08 4.07 17.95
C PHE A 79 -0.09 2.69 18.57
N GLY A 80 -0.26 1.66 17.75
CA GLY A 80 -0.34 0.26 18.18
C GLY A 80 0.82 -0.20 19.04
N GLY A 81 2.04 0.23 18.71
CA GLY A 81 3.25 -0.09 19.49
C GLY A 81 3.41 0.73 20.77
N LEU A 82 2.54 1.71 21.01
CA LEU A 82 2.65 2.65 22.14
C LEU A 82 1.53 2.48 23.18
N ILE A 83 0.38 1.92 22.78
CA ILE A 83 -0.81 1.82 23.62
C ILE A 83 -1.40 0.40 23.50
N GLU A 84 -1.32 -0.40 24.58
CA GLU A 84 -1.87 -1.77 24.65
C GLU A 84 -3.36 -1.84 24.27
N SER A 85 -4.16 -0.83 24.65
CA SER A 85 -5.58 -0.78 24.29
C SER A 85 -5.84 -0.66 22.78
N ILE A 86 -4.89 -0.12 22.02
CA ILE A 86 -4.98 0.04 20.57
C ILE A 86 -4.36 -1.16 19.84
N GLU A 87 -3.41 -1.85 20.47
CA GLU A 87 -2.70 -3.01 19.92
C GLU A 87 -3.65 -4.06 19.31
N SER A 88 -4.71 -4.45 20.02
CA SER A 88 -5.72 -5.40 19.53
C SER A 88 -6.51 -4.92 18.29
N THR A 89 -6.60 -3.60 18.10
CA THR A 89 -7.35 -2.97 17.00
C THR A 89 -6.44 -2.59 15.82
N THR A 90 -5.13 -2.78 15.93
CA THR A 90 -4.19 -2.41 14.86
C THR A 90 -4.42 -3.21 13.58
N ASN A 91 -4.86 -4.48 13.70
CA ASN A 91 -5.20 -5.38 12.59
C ASN A 91 -6.30 -4.82 11.66
N LEU A 92 -7.10 -3.83 12.12
CA LEU A 92 -8.09 -3.17 11.27
C LEU A 92 -7.45 -2.18 10.29
N SER A 93 -6.25 -1.70 10.58
CA SER A 93 -5.53 -0.82 9.67
C SER A 93 -4.86 -1.67 8.58
N PRO A 94 -5.09 -1.39 7.29
CA PRO A 94 -4.35 -2.01 6.20
C PRO A 94 -2.83 -1.84 6.32
N PHE A 95 -2.37 -0.82 7.08
CA PHE A 95 -0.95 -0.64 7.41
C PHE A 95 -0.38 -1.70 8.37
N TYR A 96 -1.20 -2.46 9.08
CA TYR A 96 -0.72 -3.57 9.91
C TYR A 96 -0.11 -4.71 9.11
N HIS A 97 -0.65 -4.94 7.92
CA HIS A 97 -0.14 -5.92 6.97
C HIS A 97 1.08 -5.42 6.19
N TYR A 98 1.50 -4.17 6.44
CA TYR A 98 2.71 -3.62 5.88
C TYR A 98 3.87 -3.97 6.82
N SER A 99 4.69 -4.94 6.42
CA SER A 99 5.77 -5.48 7.27
C SER A 99 6.95 -4.50 7.43
N GLY A 100 6.99 -3.45 6.62
CA GLY A 100 8.15 -2.57 6.53
C GLY A 100 9.41 -3.31 6.10
N LEU A 101 10.56 -2.63 6.18
CA LEU A 101 11.85 -3.22 5.82
C LEU A 101 12.36 -4.24 6.86
N GLU A 102 11.60 -4.52 7.92
CA GLU A 102 11.92 -5.48 8.99
C GLU A 102 11.77 -6.95 8.57
N SER A 103 11.85 -7.25 7.27
CA SER A 103 11.99 -8.61 6.73
C SER A 103 13.38 -9.22 7.03
N GLN A 104 13.82 -9.13 8.28
CA GLN A 104 14.84 -9.99 8.86
C GLN A 104 14.19 -11.35 9.20
N GLY A 105 13.66 -12.04 8.18
CA GLY A 105 13.30 -13.46 8.29
C GLY A 105 11.88 -13.83 7.88
N SER A 106 10.90 -12.92 7.99
CA SER A 106 9.54 -13.17 7.47
C SER A 106 9.47 -12.73 6.01
N GLY A 107 9.31 -13.68 5.08
CA GLY A 107 8.98 -13.35 3.70
C GLY A 107 7.63 -12.64 3.60
N VAL A 108 7.35 -12.02 2.46
CA VAL A 108 6.06 -11.38 2.18
C VAL A 108 4.92 -12.31 2.54
N ASN A 109 3.97 -11.83 3.35
CA ASN A 109 2.71 -12.53 3.50
C ASN A 109 1.88 -12.32 2.24
N LEU A 110 2.15 -13.16 1.22
CA LEU A 110 1.48 -13.09 -0.08
C LEU A 110 -0.04 -13.21 0.05
N VAL A 111 -0.54 -13.89 1.09
CA VAL A 111 -1.98 -14.01 1.36
C VAL A 111 -2.58 -12.64 1.65
N GLU A 112 -1.95 -11.86 2.51
CA GLU A 112 -2.43 -10.51 2.88
C GLU A 112 -2.39 -9.55 1.69
N VAL A 113 -1.30 -9.58 0.91
CA VAL A 113 -1.18 -8.79 -0.33
C VAL A 113 -2.32 -9.14 -1.30
N ILE A 114 -2.60 -10.42 -1.51
CA ILE A 114 -3.68 -10.87 -2.39
C ILE A 114 -5.05 -10.44 -1.84
N VAL A 115 -5.27 -10.54 -0.53
CA VAL A 115 -6.53 -10.12 0.11
C VAL A 115 -6.77 -8.63 -0.09
N VAL A 116 -5.77 -7.78 0.19
CA VAL A 116 -5.87 -6.32 0.00
C VAL A 116 -6.08 -5.98 -1.48
N PHE A 117 -5.40 -6.70 -2.39
CA PHE A 117 -5.59 -6.53 -3.83
C PHE A 117 -7.01 -6.87 -4.29
N LEU A 118 -7.56 -8.01 -3.86
CA LEU A 118 -8.93 -8.42 -4.17
C LEU A 118 -9.97 -7.45 -3.59
N LEU A 119 -9.72 -6.93 -2.39
CA LEU A 119 -10.57 -5.92 -1.77
C LEU A 119 -10.55 -4.62 -2.59
N SER A 120 -9.37 -4.21 -3.09
CA SER A 120 -9.22 -3.05 -3.98
C SER A 120 -10.03 -3.22 -5.27
N ILE A 121 -9.97 -4.40 -5.90
CA ILE A 121 -10.79 -4.73 -7.09
C ILE A 121 -12.28 -4.61 -6.77
N SER A 122 -12.70 -5.09 -5.60
CA SER A 122 -14.10 -5.03 -5.17
C SER A 122 -14.60 -3.58 -5.06
N PHE A 123 -13.79 -2.68 -4.49
CA PHE A 123 -14.10 -1.24 -4.45
C PHE A 123 -14.18 -0.62 -5.84
N VAL A 124 -13.29 -0.99 -6.77
CA VAL A 124 -13.36 -0.52 -8.16
C VAL A 124 -14.65 -0.98 -8.83
N MET A 125 -15.05 -2.24 -8.65
CA MET A 125 -16.31 -2.76 -9.20
C MET A 125 -17.53 -2.04 -8.64
N ILE A 126 -17.56 -1.76 -7.34
CA ILE A 126 -18.61 -0.96 -6.69
C ILE A 126 -18.65 0.45 -7.29
N SER A 127 -17.49 1.07 -7.48
CA SER A 127 -17.37 2.42 -8.07
C SER A 127 -17.96 2.47 -9.48
N ILE A 128 -17.65 1.47 -10.32
CA ILE A 128 -18.20 1.35 -11.67
C ILE A 128 -19.72 1.19 -11.63
N ALA A 129 -20.25 0.36 -10.72
CA ALA A 129 -21.69 0.17 -10.57
C ALA A 129 -22.41 1.46 -10.13
N ILE A 130 -21.83 2.22 -9.20
CA ILE A 130 -22.34 3.53 -8.76
C ILE A 130 -22.32 4.53 -9.91
N PHE A 131 -21.20 4.58 -10.64
CA PHE A 131 -21.04 5.46 -11.79
C PHE A 131 -22.10 5.17 -12.87
N ASN A 132 -22.24 3.91 -13.27
CA ASN A 132 -23.24 3.51 -14.26
C ASN A 132 -24.65 3.89 -13.82
N LYS A 133 -25.03 3.64 -12.56
CA LYS A 133 -26.35 4.03 -12.03
C LYS A 133 -26.64 5.52 -12.13
N ARG A 134 -25.62 6.38 -12.02
CA ARG A 134 -25.78 7.84 -12.17
C ARG A 134 -25.99 8.24 -13.62
N ASP A 135 -25.28 7.59 -14.54
CA ASP A 135 -25.32 7.91 -15.97
C ASP A 135 -26.62 7.48 -16.66
N ILE A 136 -27.28 6.39 -16.23
CA ILE A 136 -28.62 6.01 -16.71
C ILE A 136 -29.76 6.90 -16.17
N GLY A 137 -29.44 7.86 -15.28
CA GLY A 137 -30.41 8.82 -14.71
C GLY A 137 -30.51 10.16 -15.45
N THR A 138 -29.75 10.35 -16.54
CA THR A 138 -29.77 11.55 -17.42
C THR A 138 -30.27 11.20 -18.80
#